data_AF-A0A6B3ICT8-F1
#
_entry.id   AF-A0A6B3ICT8-F1
#
_cell.length_a   1.000
_cell.length_b   1.000
_cell.length_c   1.000
_cell.angle_alpha   90.00
_cell.angle_beta   90.00
_cell.angle_gamma   90.00
#
_symmetry.space_group_name_H-M   'P 1'
#
loop_
_entity.id
_entity.type
_entity.pdbx_description
1 polymer ?
#
loop_
_entity_poly.entity_id
_entity_poly.type
_entity_poly.pdbx_seq_one_letter_code
_entity_poly.pdbx_strand_id
1 'polypeptide(L)'
;VEEFPTAFRYNSVVLLSDGITAKYGTPFTPYEHFAPWNTDEFGARVDTVDAAAVHADVDIPTGQDLALHGLFTQPRFLALVRSFINFVPAKRMKRIAKPHQYFAVTRAADAVRRAAATDGKAGVVWHTQGSGKSEEMVLTTNLVMRDPALHNPTVVVVTDRTDLDDQLFDTFKESEVLPEQPHQFLNRAALREELAAKRTGGILFTTLQK
;
A
#
# COMPACT_ATOMS: atom_id res chain seq x y z
N VAL A 1 -23.94 22.45 3.62
CA VAL A 1 -22.83 22.20 2.67
C VAL A 1 -22.65 23.36 1.67
N GLU A 2 -23.60 24.30 1.54
CA GLU A 2 -23.49 25.46 0.61
C GLU A 2 -22.42 26.50 0.98
N GLU A 3 -22.10 26.71 2.26
CA GLU A 3 -21.16 27.78 2.65
C GLU A 3 -19.67 27.44 2.43
N PHE A 4 -19.28 26.15 2.37
CA PHE A 4 -17.87 25.75 2.22
C PHE A 4 -17.69 24.43 1.43
N PRO A 5 -18.15 24.35 0.16
CA PRO A 5 -18.02 23.13 -0.64
C PRO A 5 -16.57 22.72 -0.91
N THR A 6 -15.62 23.66 -0.83
CA THR A 6 -14.20 23.41 -1.07
C THR A 6 -13.47 22.80 0.13
N ALA A 7 -13.96 23.00 1.36
CA ALA A 7 -13.28 22.56 2.58
C ALA A 7 -13.11 21.03 2.65
N PHE A 8 -14.06 20.28 2.06
CA PHE A 8 -14.07 18.81 2.08
C PHE A 8 -13.35 18.17 0.87
N ARG A 9 -12.84 18.97 -0.08
CA ARG A 9 -12.16 18.44 -1.28
C ARG A 9 -10.92 17.61 -0.94
N TYR A 10 -10.24 17.96 0.15
CA TYR A 10 -9.01 17.31 0.60
C TYR A 10 -9.26 16.12 1.53
N ASN A 11 -10.51 15.71 1.74
CA ASN A 11 -10.80 14.51 2.52
C ASN A 11 -10.14 13.29 1.87
N SER A 12 -9.26 12.65 2.63
CA SER A 12 -8.47 11.49 2.19
C SER A 12 -8.95 10.19 2.83
N VAL A 13 -9.51 10.26 4.05
CA VAL A 13 -9.95 9.10 4.83
C VAL A 13 -11.33 9.38 5.42
N VAL A 14 -12.17 8.36 5.46
CA VAL A 14 -13.48 8.36 6.12
C VAL A 14 -13.50 7.20 7.12
N LEU A 15 -13.95 7.46 8.35
CA LEU A 15 -14.25 6.43 9.35
C LEU A 15 -15.77 6.31 9.48
N LEU A 16 -16.27 5.08 9.41
CA LEU A 16 -17.65 4.71 9.74
C LEU A 16 -17.61 3.96 11.07
N SER A 17 -18.40 4.38 12.06
CA SER A 17 -18.47 3.70 13.36
C SER A 17 -19.83 3.89 14.01
N ASP A 18 -20.24 2.89 14.79
CA ASP A 18 -21.44 2.87 15.64
C ASP A 18 -21.10 2.82 17.14
N GLY A 19 -19.83 3.01 17.53
CA GLY A 19 -19.35 2.85 18.91
C GLY A 19 -18.72 1.49 19.21
N ILE A 20 -19.10 0.44 18.47
CA ILE A 20 -18.64 -0.95 18.71
C ILE A 20 -17.78 -1.41 17.54
N THR A 21 -18.28 -1.21 16.32
CA THR A 21 -17.57 -1.52 15.08
C THR A 21 -17.02 -0.24 14.47
N ALA A 22 -15.91 -0.37 13.75
CA ALA A 22 -15.42 0.72 12.92
C ALA A 22 -14.78 0.19 11.64
N LYS A 23 -14.99 0.90 10.54
CA LYS A 23 -14.32 0.63 9.27
C LYS A 23 -13.88 1.93 8.62
N TYR A 24 -12.76 1.89 7.93
CA TYR A 24 -12.24 3.03 7.19
C TYR A 24 -12.16 2.76 5.70
N GLY A 25 -12.19 3.85 4.95
CA GLY A 25 -12.05 3.89 3.50
C GLY A 25 -11.68 5.31 3.07
N THR A 26 -11.86 5.59 1.78
CA THR A 26 -11.73 6.96 1.25
C THR A 26 -13.11 7.49 0.84
N PRO A 27 -13.30 8.81 0.64
CA PRO A 27 -14.54 9.32 0.09
C PRO A 27 -14.88 8.62 -1.23
N PHE A 28 -16.15 8.23 -1.39
CA PHE A 28 -16.68 7.53 -2.57
C PHE A 28 -16.18 6.10 -2.78
N THR A 29 -15.44 5.51 -1.82
CA THR A 29 -15.20 4.07 -1.80
C THR A 29 -16.54 3.33 -1.60
N PRO A 30 -16.84 2.27 -2.36
CA PRO A 30 -17.98 1.38 -2.08
C PRO A 30 -17.86 0.71 -0.70
N TYR A 31 -18.97 0.48 -0.02
CA TYR A 31 -18.98 0.00 1.37
C TYR A 31 -18.29 -1.36 1.55
N GLU A 32 -18.38 -2.26 0.57
CA GLU A 32 -17.72 -3.56 0.53
C GLU A 32 -16.19 -3.49 0.52
N HIS A 33 -15.62 -2.31 0.22
CA HIS A 33 -14.19 -2.07 0.22
C HIS A 33 -13.69 -1.37 1.50
N PHE A 34 -14.59 -0.94 2.39
CA PHE A 34 -14.19 -0.48 3.72
C PHE A 34 -13.62 -1.64 4.54
N ALA A 35 -12.57 -1.36 5.31
CA ALA A 35 -11.88 -2.35 6.13
C ALA A 35 -11.83 -1.92 7.60
N PRO A 36 -11.93 -2.85 8.56
CA PRO A 36 -11.62 -2.54 9.95
C PRO A 36 -10.12 -2.34 10.13
N TRP A 37 -9.73 -1.52 11.12
CA TRP A 37 -8.38 -1.58 11.67
C TRP A 37 -8.37 -2.57 12.82
N ASN A 38 -7.96 -3.82 12.55
CA ASN A 38 -8.06 -4.94 13.49
C ASN A 38 -6.68 -5.51 13.84
N THR A 39 -5.72 -4.63 14.06
CA THR A 39 -4.35 -4.99 14.37
C THR A 39 -3.77 -4.11 15.47
N ASP A 40 -2.90 -4.67 16.28
CA ASP A 40 -2.14 -3.96 17.30
C ASP A 40 -1.02 -3.08 16.69
N GLU A 41 -0.18 -2.50 17.55
CA GLU A 41 0.93 -1.64 17.12
C GLU A 41 2.00 -2.37 16.29
N PHE A 42 2.12 -3.68 16.47
CA PHE A 42 3.07 -4.53 15.78
C PHE A 42 2.49 -5.17 14.51
N GLY A 43 1.19 -5.05 14.27
CA GLY A 43 0.49 -5.64 13.14
C GLY A 43 -0.02 -7.07 13.40
N ALA A 44 -0.03 -7.52 14.66
CA ALA A 44 -0.72 -8.74 15.02
C ALA A 44 -2.23 -8.50 15.02
N ARG A 45 -3.00 -9.50 14.57
CA ARG A 45 -4.46 -9.41 14.52
C ARG A 45 -5.01 -9.31 15.94
N VAL A 46 -5.93 -8.36 16.13
CA VAL A 46 -6.74 -8.20 17.34
C VAL A 46 -8.17 -8.51 16.97
N ASP A 47 -8.76 -9.50 17.65
CA ASP A 47 -10.19 -9.78 17.53
C ASP A 47 -10.96 -8.81 18.42
N THR A 48 -11.91 -8.10 17.81
CA THR A 48 -12.77 -7.12 18.50
C THR A 48 -14.03 -7.80 19.02
N VAL A 49 -14.62 -7.23 20.08
CA VAL A 49 -15.96 -7.61 20.54
C VAL A 49 -16.96 -7.44 19.40
N ASP A 50 -17.71 -8.50 19.09
CA ASP A 50 -19.00 -8.37 18.42
C ASP A 50 -20.09 -8.09 19.47
N ALA A 51 -21.25 -7.59 19.04
CA ALA A 51 -22.34 -7.23 19.95
C ALA A 51 -22.83 -8.39 20.86
N ALA A 52 -22.42 -9.64 20.58
CA ALA A 52 -22.81 -10.84 21.31
C ALA A 52 -21.86 -11.20 22.47
N ALA A 53 -20.63 -10.66 22.52
CA ALA A 53 -19.57 -11.11 23.44
C ALA A 53 -19.33 -10.20 24.66
N VAL A 54 -20.21 -9.24 24.95
CA VAL A 54 -20.11 -8.23 26.05
C VAL A 54 -20.23 -8.85 27.47
N HIS A 55 -20.03 -10.16 27.63
CA HIS A 55 -20.28 -10.90 28.88
C HIS A 55 -19.02 -11.51 29.52
N ALA A 56 -17.81 -11.13 29.08
CA ALA A 56 -16.57 -11.54 29.73
C ALA A 56 -15.92 -10.36 30.46
N ASP A 57 -15.45 -10.56 31.69
CA ASP A 57 -14.70 -9.60 32.54
C ASP A 57 -13.30 -9.24 31.99
N VAL A 58 -13.14 -9.22 30.66
CA VAL A 58 -11.91 -8.88 29.95
C VAL A 58 -12.16 -7.63 29.12
N ASP A 59 -11.30 -6.62 29.27
CA ASP A 59 -11.35 -5.37 28.52
C ASP A 59 -10.87 -5.62 27.08
N ILE A 60 -11.79 -6.07 26.22
CA ILE A 60 -11.54 -6.33 24.79
C ILE A 60 -11.79 -5.03 24.02
N PRO A 61 -10.83 -4.52 23.24
CA PRO A 61 -11.01 -3.27 22.52
C PRO A 61 -12.12 -3.38 21.47
N THR A 62 -12.93 -2.32 21.36
CA THR A 62 -13.89 -2.19 20.27
C THR A 62 -13.17 -1.89 18.95
N GLY A 63 -13.87 -2.04 17.81
CA GLY A 63 -13.34 -1.59 16.53
C GLY A 63 -13.09 -0.08 16.50
N GLN A 64 -13.87 0.71 17.25
CA GLN A 64 -13.64 2.15 17.40
C GLN A 64 -12.33 2.42 18.16
N ASP A 65 -12.08 1.71 19.26
CA ASP A 65 -10.85 1.88 20.04
C ASP A 65 -9.61 1.58 19.19
N LEU A 66 -9.65 0.48 18.41
CA LEU A 66 -8.57 0.14 17.50
C LEU A 66 -8.39 1.17 16.37
N ALA A 67 -9.47 1.79 15.88
CA ALA A 67 -9.35 2.87 14.93
C ALA A 67 -8.71 4.12 15.56
N LEU A 68 -9.21 4.58 16.70
CA LEU A 68 -8.75 5.81 17.36
C LEU A 68 -7.30 5.68 17.87
N HIS A 69 -6.97 4.57 18.53
CA HIS A 69 -5.67 4.34 19.17
C HIS A 69 -4.70 3.52 18.32
N GLY A 70 -5.16 2.97 17.18
CA GLY A 70 -4.35 2.32 16.17
C GLY A 70 -4.24 3.18 14.92
N LEU A 71 -5.24 3.10 14.03
CA LEU A 71 -5.26 3.79 12.73
C LEU A 71 -4.92 5.29 12.82
N PHE A 72 -5.52 6.00 13.79
CA PHE A 72 -5.43 7.46 13.93
C PHE A 72 -4.31 7.96 14.86
N THR A 73 -3.38 7.11 15.29
CA THR A 73 -2.14 7.62 15.87
C THR A 73 -1.46 8.57 14.89
N GLN A 74 -0.97 9.71 15.38
CA GLN A 74 -0.44 10.76 14.51
C GLN A 74 0.62 10.26 13.51
N PRO A 75 1.63 9.43 13.91
CA PRO A 75 2.62 8.93 12.95
C PRO A 75 2.01 8.03 11.87
N ARG A 76 1.10 7.13 12.25
CA ARG A 76 0.47 6.19 11.32
C ARG A 76 -0.49 6.88 10.36
N PHE A 77 -1.30 7.80 10.86
CA PHE A 77 -2.24 8.55 10.03
C PHE A 77 -1.50 9.41 9.00
N LEU A 78 -0.41 10.09 9.41
CA LEU A 78 0.42 10.86 8.47
C LEU A 78 1.12 9.96 7.45
N ALA A 79 1.63 8.80 7.86
CA ALA A 79 2.19 7.82 6.93
C ALA A 79 1.14 7.38 5.92
N LEU A 80 -0.07 7.03 6.38
CA LEU A 80 -1.16 6.57 5.52
C LEU A 80 -1.53 7.59 4.46
N VAL A 81 -1.83 8.83 4.88
CA VAL A 81 -2.27 9.90 3.96
C VAL A 81 -1.16 10.30 2.99
N ARG A 82 0.11 10.24 3.41
CA ARG A 82 1.24 10.63 2.56
C ARG A 82 1.63 9.55 1.55
N SER A 83 1.51 8.27 1.90
CA SER A 83 2.20 7.22 1.14
C SER A 83 1.43 5.92 0.94
N PHE A 84 0.27 5.75 1.58
CA PHE A 84 -0.56 4.54 1.47
C PHE A 84 -1.96 4.81 0.92
N ILE A 85 -2.15 5.96 0.26
CA ILE A 85 -3.32 6.22 -0.57
C ILE A 85 -2.84 6.29 -2.01
N ASN A 86 -3.25 5.30 -2.80
CA ASN A 86 -3.01 5.29 -4.23
C ASN A 86 -4.15 6.01 -4.95
N PHE A 87 -3.80 7.01 -5.75
CA PHE A 87 -4.74 7.78 -6.55
C PHE A 87 -4.74 7.21 -7.97
N VAL A 88 -5.95 6.94 -8.48
CA VAL A 88 -6.19 6.32 -9.79
C VAL A 88 -7.10 7.24 -10.61
N PRO A 89 -6.56 8.26 -11.29
CA PRO A 89 -7.33 9.33 -11.94
C PRO A 89 -8.26 8.84 -13.04
N ALA A 90 -7.79 7.87 -13.84
CA ALA A 90 -8.58 7.26 -14.90
C ALA A 90 -9.90 6.65 -14.38
N LYS A 91 -9.92 6.25 -13.09
CA LYS A 91 -11.08 5.67 -12.39
C LYS A 91 -11.71 6.65 -11.39
N ARG A 92 -11.19 7.89 -11.28
CA ARG A 92 -11.57 8.91 -10.28
C ARG A 92 -11.65 8.33 -8.85
N MET A 93 -10.70 7.45 -8.52
CA MET A 93 -10.74 6.64 -7.32
C MET A 93 -9.50 6.85 -6.47
N LYS A 94 -9.68 6.76 -5.15
CA LYS A 94 -8.59 6.63 -4.17
C LYS A 94 -8.67 5.24 -3.55
N ARG A 95 -7.53 4.61 -3.32
CA ARG A 95 -7.42 3.31 -2.63
C ARG A 95 -6.49 3.47 -1.44
N ILE A 96 -7.03 3.32 -0.24
CA ILE A 96 -6.23 3.32 0.99
C ILE A 96 -5.79 1.89 1.32
N ALA A 97 -4.54 1.72 1.75
CA ALA A 97 -4.02 0.44 2.18
C ALA A 97 -4.78 -0.09 3.40
N LYS A 98 -5.09 -1.39 3.39
CA LYS A 98 -5.62 -2.15 4.53
C LYS A 98 -4.53 -2.40 5.58
N PRO A 99 -4.87 -2.80 6.83
CA PRO A 99 -3.87 -2.95 7.89
C PRO A 99 -2.74 -3.92 7.50
N HIS A 100 -3.07 -5.07 6.92
CA HIS A 100 -2.07 -6.04 6.47
C HIS A 100 -1.14 -5.47 5.41
N GLN A 101 -1.67 -4.68 4.47
CA GLN A 101 -0.87 -4.02 3.43
C GLN A 101 0.05 -2.97 4.03
N TYR A 102 -0.45 -2.15 4.97
CA TYR A 102 0.37 -1.16 5.68
C TYR A 102 1.60 -1.80 6.34
N PHE A 103 1.38 -2.86 7.12
CA PHE A 103 2.46 -3.54 7.83
C PHE A 103 3.38 -4.31 6.89
N ALA A 104 2.85 -4.99 5.86
CA ALA A 104 3.65 -5.72 4.88
C ALA A 104 4.58 -4.78 4.12
N VAL A 105 4.04 -3.69 3.57
CA VAL A 105 4.80 -2.68 2.81
C VAL A 105 5.83 -1.97 3.68
N THR A 106 5.48 -1.58 4.92
CA THR A 106 6.43 -0.93 5.84
C THR A 106 7.61 -1.86 6.15
N ARG A 107 7.33 -3.12 6.48
CA ARG A 107 8.37 -4.12 6.78
C ARG A 107 9.20 -4.45 5.55
N ALA A 108 8.60 -4.52 4.36
CA ALA A 108 9.29 -4.78 3.10
C ALA A 108 10.23 -3.62 2.75
N ALA A 109 9.78 -2.37 2.85
CA ALA A 109 10.61 -1.19 2.60
C ALA A 109 11.81 -1.13 3.57
N ASP A 110 11.59 -1.41 4.85
CA ASP A 110 12.68 -1.47 5.83
C ASP A 110 13.64 -2.63 5.58
N ALA A 111 13.14 -3.78 5.11
CA ALA A 111 13.99 -4.90 4.71
C ALA A 111 14.85 -4.55 3.49
N VAL A 112 14.29 -3.86 2.49
CA VAL A 112 15.05 -3.34 1.33
C VAL A 112 16.12 -2.34 1.78
N ARG A 113 15.76 -1.40 2.67
CA ARG A 113 16.70 -0.44 3.27
C ARG A 113 17.89 -1.13 3.94
N ARG A 114 17.63 -2.17 4.75
CA ARG A 114 18.69 -2.96 5.39
C ARG A 114 19.50 -3.76 4.38
N ALA A 115 18.85 -4.38 3.41
CA ALA A 115 19.50 -5.18 2.36
C ALA A 115 20.50 -4.35 1.56
N ALA A 116 20.14 -3.11 1.22
CA ALA A 116 21.03 -2.18 0.51
C ALA A 116 22.32 -1.84 1.28
N ALA A 117 22.30 -1.93 2.61
CA ALA A 117 23.46 -1.70 3.47
C ALA A 117 24.19 -2.99 3.88
N THR A 118 23.71 -4.16 3.45
CA THR A 118 24.22 -5.48 3.90
C THR A 118 24.53 -6.40 2.71
N ASP A 119 23.84 -7.54 2.57
CA ASP A 119 24.13 -8.57 1.57
C ASP A 119 23.21 -8.52 0.34
N GLY A 120 22.40 -7.46 0.23
CA GLY A 120 21.45 -7.27 -0.87
C GLY A 120 20.18 -8.13 -0.78
N LYS A 121 19.93 -8.86 0.32
CA LYS A 121 18.77 -9.77 0.44
C LYS A 121 17.71 -9.22 1.40
N ALA A 122 16.57 -8.78 0.85
CA ALA A 122 15.46 -8.23 1.64
C ALA A 122 14.57 -9.31 2.27
N GLY A 123 14.08 -10.27 1.47
CA GLY A 123 13.22 -11.37 1.95
C GLY A 123 12.04 -11.67 1.03
N VAL A 124 11.03 -12.34 1.58
CA VAL A 124 9.82 -12.78 0.88
C VAL A 124 8.58 -12.29 1.62
N VAL A 125 7.62 -11.77 0.87
CA VAL A 125 6.29 -11.42 1.40
C VAL A 125 5.28 -12.44 0.91
N TRP A 126 4.62 -13.15 1.83
CA TRP A 126 3.64 -14.19 1.51
C TRP A 126 2.22 -13.70 1.72
N HIS A 127 1.39 -13.83 0.68
CA HIS A 127 0.00 -13.38 0.68
C HIS A 127 -0.95 -14.38 0.02
N THR A 128 -2.20 -14.40 0.49
CA THR A 128 -3.30 -15.13 -0.15
C THR A 128 -3.71 -14.46 -1.47
N GLN A 129 -4.34 -15.20 -2.37
CA GLN A 129 -4.87 -14.62 -3.62
C GLN A 129 -6.02 -13.64 -3.31
N GLY A 130 -6.08 -12.52 -4.05
CA GLY A 130 -7.11 -11.48 -3.86
C GLY A 130 -6.89 -10.54 -2.67
N SER A 131 -5.77 -10.66 -1.95
CA SER A 131 -5.42 -9.81 -0.79
C SER A 131 -4.95 -8.39 -1.13
N GLY A 132 -4.70 -8.11 -2.41
CA GLY A 132 -4.19 -6.81 -2.88
C GLY A 132 -2.69 -6.74 -3.12
N LYS A 133 -2.03 -7.86 -3.50
CA LYS A 133 -0.58 -7.95 -3.75
C LYS A 133 -0.03 -6.87 -4.69
N SER A 134 -0.70 -6.64 -5.82
CA SER A 134 -0.27 -5.64 -6.80
C SER A 134 -0.24 -4.22 -6.21
N GLU A 135 -1.21 -3.91 -5.35
CA GLU A 135 -1.28 -2.64 -4.64
C GLU A 135 -0.13 -2.52 -3.63
N GLU A 136 0.19 -3.59 -2.88
CA GLU A 136 1.36 -3.62 -2.00
C GLU A 136 2.67 -3.42 -2.77
N MET A 137 2.80 -3.97 -3.99
CA MET A 137 3.98 -3.75 -4.83
C MET A 137 4.12 -2.29 -5.26
N VAL A 138 3.02 -1.62 -5.64
CA VAL A 138 3.00 -0.19 -5.95
C VAL A 138 3.43 0.62 -4.74
N LEU A 139 2.85 0.36 -3.56
CA LEU A 139 3.16 1.09 -2.34
C LEU A 139 4.59 0.84 -1.86
N THR A 140 5.10 -0.40 -1.97
CA THR A 140 6.49 -0.74 -1.65
C THR A 140 7.45 0.01 -2.58
N THR A 141 7.16 0.02 -3.89
CA THR A 141 7.95 0.76 -4.88
C THR A 141 7.99 2.24 -4.56
N ASN A 142 6.83 2.83 -4.24
CA ASN A 142 6.72 4.23 -3.83
C ASN A 142 7.59 4.55 -2.61
N LEU A 143 7.54 3.74 -1.56
CA LEU A 143 8.35 3.97 -0.36
C LEU A 143 9.86 3.81 -0.63
N VAL A 144 10.24 2.74 -1.34
CA VAL A 144 11.64 2.44 -1.66
C VAL A 144 12.27 3.51 -2.54
N MET A 145 11.56 3.99 -3.56
CA MET A 145 12.09 5.03 -4.45
C MET A 145 12.23 6.40 -3.76
N ARG A 146 11.39 6.69 -2.77
CA ARG A 146 11.41 7.94 -2.01
C ARG A 146 12.33 7.89 -0.78
N ASP A 147 12.90 6.74 -0.47
CA ASP A 147 13.79 6.57 0.67
C ASP A 147 15.14 7.24 0.40
N PRO A 148 15.52 8.30 1.14
CA PRO A 148 16.80 8.98 0.92
C PRO A 148 18.01 8.05 1.10
N ALA A 149 17.88 7.01 1.93
CA ALA A 149 18.96 6.03 2.16
C ALA A 149 19.21 5.11 0.94
N LEU A 150 18.26 5.04 0.00
CA LEU A 150 18.34 4.17 -1.17
C LEU A 150 18.77 4.90 -2.45
N HIS A 151 18.96 6.22 -2.38
CA HIS A 151 19.50 7.05 -3.48
C HIS A 151 18.76 6.88 -4.82
N ASN A 152 17.43 6.85 -4.80
CA ASN A 152 16.56 6.63 -5.96
C ASN A 152 16.93 5.33 -6.73
N PRO A 153 16.65 4.14 -6.16
CA PRO A 153 17.01 2.87 -6.78
C PRO A 153 16.20 2.59 -8.05
N THR A 154 16.77 1.83 -8.98
CA THR A 154 16.02 1.22 -10.08
C THR A 154 15.22 0.02 -9.57
N VAL A 155 13.92 0.01 -9.80
CA VAL A 155 13.03 -1.10 -9.43
C VAL A 155 12.74 -1.94 -10.67
N VAL A 156 13.14 -3.21 -10.65
CA VAL A 156 12.84 -4.17 -11.73
C VAL A 156 11.75 -5.12 -11.26
N VAL A 157 10.59 -5.05 -11.88
CA VAL A 157 9.45 -5.94 -11.64
C VAL A 157 9.52 -7.09 -12.64
N VAL A 158 9.63 -8.30 -12.12
CA VAL A 158 9.77 -9.52 -12.93
C VAL A 158 8.57 -10.42 -12.69
N THR A 159 7.92 -10.84 -13.77
CA THR A 159 6.77 -11.77 -13.72
C THR A 159 7.07 -13.05 -14.51
N ASP A 160 6.33 -14.13 -14.28
CA ASP A 160 6.53 -15.40 -15.00
C ASP A 160 5.79 -15.45 -16.35
N ARG A 161 4.69 -14.70 -16.50
CA ARG A 161 3.82 -14.71 -17.68
C ARG A 161 3.51 -13.30 -18.19
N THR A 162 3.39 -13.17 -19.51
CA THR A 162 3.08 -11.89 -20.18
C THR A 162 1.75 -11.28 -19.75
N ASP A 163 0.69 -12.07 -19.57
CA ASP A 163 -0.61 -11.53 -19.20
C ASP A 163 -0.65 -11.01 -17.75
N LEU A 164 0.13 -11.61 -16.85
CA LEU A 164 0.33 -11.11 -15.49
C LEU A 164 1.21 -9.85 -15.49
N ASP A 165 2.22 -9.81 -16.36
CA ASP A 165 3.05 -8.63 -16.60
C ASP A 165 2.22 -7.43 -17.02
N ASP A 166 1.35 -7.61 -18.02
CA ASP A 166 0.49 -6.55 -18.56
C ASP A 166 -0.47 -6.01 -17.49
N GLN A 167 -1.12 -6.90 -16.73
CA GLN A 167 -2.04 -6.50 -15.64
C GLN A 167 -1.32 -5.73 -14.52
N LEU A 168 -0.11 -6.17 -14.14
CA LEU A 168 0.66 -5.50 -13.09
C LEU A 168 1.24 -4.17 -13.60
N PHE A 169 1.70 -4.14 -14.85
CA PHE A 169 2.17 -2.94 -15.51
C PHE A 169 1.07 -1.87 -15.56
N ASP A 170 -0.14 -2.23 -15.98
CA ASP A 170 -1.30 -1.32 -15.98
C ASP A 170 -1.62 -0.81 -14.57
N THR A 171 -1.53 -1.67 -13.56
CA THR A 171 -1.71 -1.26 -12.15
C THR A 171 -0.72 -0.18 -11.72
N PHE A 172 0.55 -0.30 -12.12
CA PHE A 172 1.57 0.71 -11.85
C PHE A 172 1.34 1.97 -12.69
N LYS A 173 1.02 1.83 -13.97
CA LYS A 173 0.81 2.95 -14.90
C LYS A 173 -0.37 3.83 -14.50
N GLU A 174 -1.42 3.22 -13.96
CA GLU A 174 -2.60 3.94 -13.47
C GLU A 174 -2.38 4.70 -12.15
N SER A 175 -1.26 4.45 -11.46
CA SER A 175 -0.97 4.98 -10.12
C SER A 175 -0.28 6.33 -10.15
N GLU A 176 -0.82 7.33 -9.44
CA GLU A 176 -0.16 8.63 -9.24
C GLU A 176 0.76 8.67 -8.01
N VAL A 177 0.77 7.65 -7.16
CA VAL A 177 1.63 7.68 -5.96
C VAL A 177 3.12 7.49 -6.33
N LEU A 178 3.36 6.76 -7.43
CA LEU A 178 4.70 6.45 -7.92
C LEU A 178 5.44 7.72 -8.37
N PRO A 179 6.73 7.87 -8.03
CA PRO A 179 7.52 9.04 -8.42
C PRO A 179 7.91 9.06 -9.90
N GLU A 180 7.92 7.90 -10.56
CA GLU A 180 8.26 7.73 -11.97
C GLU A 180 7.26 6.79 -12.66
N GLN A 181 7.10 6.92 -13.98
CA GLN A 181 6.23 6.05 -14.77
C GLN A 181 6.92 4.71 -15.08
N PRO A 182 6.18 3.59 -15.06
CA PRO A 182 6.73 2.29 -15.41
C PRO A 182 7.02 2.18 -16.91
N HIS A 183 8.06 1.42 -17.26
CA HIS A 183 8.44 1.10 -18.64
C HIS A 183 8.53 -0.42 -18.82
N GLN A 184 7.83 -0.95 -19.82
CA GLN A 184 7.78 -2.40 -20.08
C GLN A 184 8.75 -2.78 -21.20
N PHE A 185 9.53 -3.83 -20.99
CA PHE A 185 10.51 -4.34 -21.95
C PHE A 185 10.08 -5.69 -22.52
N LEU A 186 10.08 -5.78 -23.85
CA LEU A 186 9.65 -6.99 -24.58
C LEU A 186 10.78 -7.98 -24.85
N ASN A 187 12.03 -7.58 -24.66
CA ASN A 187 13.20 -8.44 -24.84
C ASN A 187 14.34 -8.06 -23.89
N ARG A 188 15.17 -9.06 -23.54
CA ARG A 188 16.34 -8.88 -22.67
C ARG A 188 17.40 -7.93 -23.21
N ALA A 189 17.58 -7.83 -24.52
CA ALA A 189 18.61 -6.97 -25.10
C ALA A 189 18.34 -5.49 -24.76
N ALA A 190 17.10 -5.04 -25.00
CA ALA A 190 16.65 -3.69 -24.68
C ALA A 190 16.70 -3.40 -23.18
N LEU A 191 16.29 -4.35 -22.32
CA LEU A 191 16.40 -4.17 -20.87
C LEU A 191 17.85 -4.03 -20.41
N ARG A 192 18.77 -4.83 -20.98
CA ARG A 192 20.21 -4.74 -20.66
C ARG A 192 20.81 -3.41 -21.10
N GLU A 193 20.41 -2.91 -22.26
CA GLU A 193 20.84 -1.60 -22.75
C GLU A 193 20.35 -0.48 -21.83
N GLU A 194 19.07 -0.50 -21.45
CA GLU A 194 18.49 0.47 -20.52
C GLU A 194 19.21 0.43 -19.15
N LEU A 195 19.42 -0.76 -18.59
CA LEU A 195 20.12 -0.92 -17.32
C LEU A 195 21.60 -0.49 -17.39
N ALA A 196 22.26 -0.65 -18.54
CA ALA A 196 23.64 -0.22 -18.72
C ALA A 196 23.75 1.31 -18.89
N ALA A 197 22.76 1.94 -19.53
CA ALA A 197 22.72 3.39 -19.73
C ALA A 197 22.25 4.15 -18.49
N LYS A 198 21.37 3.56 -17.67
CA LYS A 198 20.75 4.22 -16.52
C LYS A 198 21.66 4.24 -15.29
N ARG A 199 21.72 5.40 -14.62
CA ARG A 199 22.51 5.58 -13.39
C ARG A 199 21.69 5.39 -12.10
N THR A 200 20.44 5.83 -12.08
CA THR A 200 19.51 5.77 -10.93
C THR A 200 18.06 5.79 -11.42
N GLY A 201 17.13 5.38 -10.57
CA GLY A 201 15.68 5.51 -10.79
C GLY A 201 15.12 4.53 -11.80
N GLY A 202 13.86 4.74 -12.15
CA GLY A 202 13.10 3.91 -13.10
C GLY A 202 12.39 2.71 -12.48
N ILE A 203 11.23 2.42 -13.03
CA ILE A 203 10.44 1.23 -12.74
C ILE A 203 10.35 0.43 -14.05
N LEU A 204 11.01 -0.73 -14.10
CA LEU A 204 11.18 -1.51 -15.32
C LEU A 204 10.44 -2.84 -15.20
N PHE A 205 9.63 -3.17 -16.19
CA PHE A 205 8.86 -4.41 -16.24
C PHE A 205 9.43 -5.39 -17.26
N THR A 206 9.47 -6.66 -16.91
CA THR A 206 9.89 -7.74 -17.80
C THR A 206 9.34 -9.09 -17.34
N THR A 207 9.39 -10.09 -18.23
CA THR A 207 9.03 -11.47 -17.87
C THR A 207 10.28 -12.35 -17.76
N LEU A 208 10.22 -13.43 -16.97
CA LEU A 208 11.31 -14.41 -16.83
C LEU A 208 11.72 -15.08 -18.15
N GLN A 209 10.80 -15.11 -19.12
CA GLN A 209 10.97 -15.79 -20.41
C GLN A 209 11.68 -14.93 -21.46
N LYS A 210 11.84 -13.61 -21.21
CA LYS A 210 12.29 -12.61 -22.18
C LYS A 210 13.78 -12.26 -22.07
#